data_AF-A0A2S7D6I6-F1
#
_entry.id   AF-A0A2S7D6I6-F1
#
_cell.length_a   1.000
_cell.length_b   1.000
_cell.length_c   1.000
_cell.angle_alpha   90.00
_cell.angle_beta   90.00
_cell.angle_gamma   90.00
#
_symmetry.space_group_name_H-M   'P 1'
#
loop_
_entity.id
_entity.type
_entity.pdbx_description
1 polymer ?
#
loop_
_entity_poly.entity_id
_entity_poly.type
_entity_poly.pdbx_seq_one_letter_code
_entity_poly.pdbx_strand_id
1 'polypeptide(L)' 'MSEFTPPPWKRPTPKRKTASTPLTEAQKAAAKQRAAEAGRPYPNLVDNMWASRQPKES' A
#
# COMPACT_ATOMS: atom_id res chain seq x y z
N MET A 1 -33.62 21.87 -17.76
CA MET A 1 -32.85 20.91 -18.58
C MET A 1 -32.35 19.82 -17.65
N SER A 2 -32.79 18.58 -17.86
CA SER A 2 -32.42 17.43 -17.02
C SER A 2 -31.00 16.96 -17.38
N GLU A 3 -30.10 16.94 -16.40
CA GLU A 3 -28.73 16.45 -16.60
C GLU A 3 -28.71 14.93 -16.82
N PHE A 4 -28.09 14.49 -17.92
CA PHE A 4 -27.85 13.08 -18.20
C PHE A 4 -26.67 12.57 -17.37
N THR A 5 -26.93 11.69 -16.40
CA THR A 5 -25.87 11.00 -15.65
C THR A 5 -25.56 9.66 -16.32
N PRO A 6 -24.32 9.41 -16.78
CA PRO A 6 -23.96 8.15 -17.41
C PRO A 6 -24.05 6.97 -16.41
N PRO A 7 -24.39 5.77 -16.91
CA PRO A 7 -24.47 4.58 -16.07
C PRO A 7 -23.09 4.23 -15.49
N PRO A 8 -23.03 3.58 -14.32
CA PRO A 8 -21.79 3.41 -13.56
C PRO A 8 -20.65 2.75 -14.35
N TRP A 9 -20.94 1.83 -15.28
CA TRP A 9 -19.94 1.16 -16.14
C TRP A 9 -19.39 2.01 -17.29
N LYS A 10 -20.01 3.16 -17.61
CA LYS A 10 -19.48 4.13 -18.59
C LYS A 10 -18.69 5.26 -17.91
N ARG A 11 -18.55 5.24 -16.59
CA ARG A 11 -17.83 6.27 -15.84
C ARG A 11 -16.32 5.99 -15.87
N PRO A 12 -15.47 7.02 -15.99
CA PRO A 12 -14.03 6.84 -15.83
C PRO A 12 -13.71 6.40 -14.41
N THR A 13 -12.61 5.65 -14.25
CA THR A 13 -12.09 5.29 -12.93
C THR A 13 -11.89 6.56 -12.09
N PRO A 14 -12.43 6.62 -10.86
CA PRO A 14 -12.25 7.80 -10.02
C PRO A 14 -10.75 8.05 -9.83
N LYS A 15 -10.34 9.32 -9.96
CA LYS A 15 -8.97 9.71 -9.64
C LYS A 15 -8.68 9.29 -8.20
N ARG A 16 -7.56 8.59 -7.99
CA ARG A 16 -7.14 8.20 -6.64
C ARG A 16 -7.12 9.45 -5.76
N LYS A 17 -7.88 9.44 -4.67
CA LYS A 17 -7.98 10.57 -3.75
C LYS A 17 -6.63 10.88 -3.10
N THR A 18 -5.81 9.85 -2.89
CA THR A 18 -4.44 9.94 -2.38
C THR A 18 -3.54 8.95 -3.12
N ALA A 19 -2.28 9.34 -3.34
CA ALA A 19 -1.27 8.41 -3.83
C ALA A 19 -0.98 7.33 -2.78
N SER A 20 -0.76 6.09 -3.21
CA SER A 20 -0.23 5.07 -2.32
C SER A 20 1.17 5.49 -1.87
N THR A 21 1.40 5.54 -0.56
CA THR A 21 2.72 5.86 -0.02
C THR A 21 3.56 4.59 0.02
N PRO A 22 4.71 4.54 -0.69
CA PRO A 22 5.61 3.40 -0.60
C PRO A 22 6.25 3.31 0.79
N LEU A 23 6.74 2.12 1.14
CA LEU A 23 7.57 1.92 2.32
C LEU A 23 8.88 2.69 2.19
N THR A 24 9.35 3.28 3.28
CA THR A 24 10.71 3.83 3.38
C THR A 24 11.75 2.71 3.32
N GLU A 25 13.02 3.05 3.06
CA GLU A 25 14.09 2.06 3.04
C GLU A 25 14.27 1.38 4.42
N ALA A 26 14.17 2.14 5.51
CA ALA A 26 14.19 1.63 6.88
C ALA A 26 13.05 0.63 7.12
N GLN A 27 11.83 0.95 6.67
CA GLN A 27 10.69 0.04 6.79
C GLN A 27 10.90 -1.26 5.99
N LYS A 28 11.48 -1.18 4.79
CA LYS A 28 11.82 -2.38 4.00
C LYS A 28 12.88 -3.24 4.69
N ALA A 29 13.90 -2.62 5.29
CA ALA A 29 14.93 -3.32 6.04
C ALA A 29 14.34 -4.05 7.26
N ALA A 30 13.48 -3.37 8.02
CA ALA A 30 12.77 -3.96 9.15
C ALA A 30 11.86 -5.13 8.73
N ALA A 31 11.13 -5.00 7.61
CA ALA A 31 10.31 -6.08 7.07
C ALA A 31 11.16 -7.31 6.70
N LYS A 32 12.30 -7.08 6.04
CA LYS A 32 13.22 -8.15 5.63
C LYS A 32 13.82 -8.87 6.84
N GLN A 33 14.22 -8.13 7.87
CA GLN A 33 14.77 -8.71 9.09
C GLN A 33 13.73 -9.58 9.81
N ARG A 34 12.51 -9.05 10.01
CA ARG A 34 11.42 -9.79 10.63
C ARG A 34 11.05 -11.06 9.87
N ALA A 35 11.04 -11.00 8.53
CA ALA A 35 10.78 -12.17 7.69
C ALA A 35 11.87 -13.24 7.89
N ALA A 36 13.14 -12.83 7.93
CA ALA A 36 14.27 -13.74 8.16
C ALA A 36 14.21 -14.41 9.55
N GLU A 37 13.92 -13.62 10.60
CA GLU A 37 13.74 -14.13 11.98
C GLU A 37 12.58 -15.13 12.06
N ALA A 38 11.51 -14.91 11.31
CA ALA A 38 10.36 -15.79 11.24
C ALA A 38 10.51 -16.96 10.24
N GLY A 39 11.63 -17.06 9.52
CA GLY A 39 11.86 -18.08 8.49
C GLY A 39 10.91 -17.97 7.27
N ARG A 40 10.37 -16.77 7.01
CA ARG A 40 9.43 -16.51 5.91
C ARG A 40 10.16 -15.96 4.69
N PRO A 41 9.77 -16.35 3.46
CA PRO A 41 10.33 -15.75 2.26
C PRO A 41 9.99 -14.24 2.20
N TYR A 42 10.91 -13.46 1.65
CA TYR A 42 10.74 -12.03 1.39
C TYR A 42 10.91 -11.76 -0.12
N PRO A 43 10.10 -10.87 -0.74
CA PRO A 43 9.08 -10.00 -0.15
C PRO A 43 7.76 -10.74 0.18
N ASN A 44 7.10 -10.35 1.27
CA ASN A 44 5.79 -10.90 1.66
C ASN A 44 4.83 -9.83 2.20
N LEU A 45 3.53 -10.11 2.17
CA LEU A 45 2.50 -9.15 2.59
C LEU A 45 2.51 -8.91 4.11
N VAL A 46 2.68 -9.96 4.91
CA VAL A 46 2.53 -9.87 6.37
C VAL A 46 3.54 -8.92 6.98
N ASP A 47 4.81 -9.07 6.61
CA ASP A 47 5.90 -8.28 7.16
C ASP A 47 5.94 -6.88 6.53
N ASN A 48 5.56 -6.73 5.25
CA ASN A 48 5.38 -5.42 4.63
C ASN A 48 4.23 -4.62 5.27
N MET A 49 3.13 -5.28 5.64
CA MET A 49 1.99 -4.66 6.33
C MET A 49 2.30 -4.33 7.79
N TRP A 50 3.19 -5.07 8.43
CA TRP A 50 3.72 -4.69 9.74
C TRP A 50 4.65 -3.48 9.63
N ALA A 51 5.54 -3.46 8.64
CA ALA A 51 6.47 -2.37 8.40
C ALA A 51 5.78 -1.05 8.03
N SER A 52 4.66 -1.10 7.29
CA SER A 52 3.87 0.10 6.94
C SER A 52 3.27 0.82 8.16
N ARG A 53 3.14 0.11 9.29
CA ARG A 53 2.64 0.64 10.56
C ARG A 53 3.74 1.23 11.45
N GLN A 54 5.01 0.98 11.13
CA GLN A 54 6.12 1.55 11.88
C GLN A 54 6.29 3.03 11.54
N PRO A 55 6.81 3.85 12.46
CA PRO A 55 7.19 5.23 12.17
C PRO A 55 8.05 5.28 10.90
N LYS A 56 7.79 6.27 10.04
CA LYS A 56 8.61 6.48 8.83
C LYS A 56 9.96 7.12 9.16
N GLU A 57 10.09 7.68 10.36
CA GLU A 57 11.27 8.37 10.88
C GLU A 57 11.96 7.47 11.91
N SER A 58 13.18 7.03 11.57
CA SER A 58 14.19 6.43 12.47
C SER A 58 15.54 6.59 11.81
#